data_AF-A0A937SIE0-F1
#
_entry.id   AF-A0A937SIE0-F1
#
_cell.length_a   1.000
_cell.length_b   1.000
_cell.length_c   1.000
_cell.angle_alpha   90.00
_cell.angle_beta   90.00
_cell.angle_gamma   90.00
#
_symmetry.space_group_name_H-M   'P 1'
#
loop_
_entity.id
_entity.type
_entity.pdbx_description
1 polymer ?
#
loop_
_entity_poly.entity_id
_entity_poly.type
_entity_poly.pdbx_seq_one_letter_code
_entity_poly.pdbx_strand_id
1 'polypeptide(L)'
;MALIGVRPTTPELVGRQAAWESIRAAFTDAAGGRLRVALCVGDPGIGKSHLLAVVADRLASAGARVLQGGASEVESMPPYLPFLEALGPWIRQAPIKQVVSDVGSGALVLTTVYPDLTARLRDPVTSPALPPAQARLRLFEAVGRYLAALAARQPLVLILDDLQ
;
A
#
# COMPACT_ATOMS: atom_id res chain seq x y z
N MET A 1 -6.74 -13.18 -36.35
CA MET A 1 -6.38 -13.88 -35.09
C MET A 1 -6.91 -13.05 -33.93
N ALA A 2 -8.07 -13.40 -33.41
CA ALA A 2 -8.68 -12.70 -32.28
C ALA A 2 -8.00 -13.17 -30.98
N LEU A 3 -7.36 -12.23 -30.27
CA LEU A 3 -6.91 -12.45 -28.90
C LEU A 3 -8.18 -12.43 -28.02
N ILE A 4 -8.58 -13.60 -27.54
CA ILE A 4 -9.60 -13.73 -26.51
C ILE A 4 -9.01 -13.06 -25.25
N GLY A 5 -9.45 -11.83 -24.98
CA GLY A 5 -9.16 -11.15 -23.73
C GLY A 5 -9.86 -11.90 -22.61
N VAL A 6 -9.15 -12.83 -21.96
CA VAL A 6 -9.56 -13.36 -20.66
C VAL A 6 -9.57 -12.17 -19.71
N ARG A 7 -10.76 -11.62 -19.43
CA ARG A 7 -10.94 -10.74 -18.28
C ARG A 7 -10.49 -11.55 -17.05
N PRO A 8 -9.59 -11.04 -16.19
CA PRO A 8 -9.28 -11.73 -14.95
C PRO A 8 -10.62 -11.98 -14.23
N THR A 9 -10.94 -13.24 -14.00
CA THR A 9 -12.15 -13.62 -13.27
C THR A 9 -12.02 -13.11 -11.85
N THR A 10 -13.00 -12.34 -11.41
CA THR A 10 -13.14 -11.93 -10.01
C THR A 10 -12.99 -13.18 -9.13
N PRO A 11 -12.04 -13.24 -8.19
CA PRO A 11 -11.90 -14.42 -7.37
C PRO A 11 -13.19 -14.66 -6.58
N GLU A 12 -13.71 -15.90 -6.65
CA GLU A 12 -14.96 -16.27 -5.98
C GLU A 12 -14.70 -16.47 -4.49
N LEU A 13 -15.64 -16.00 -3.65
CA LEU A 13 -15.54 -16.10 -2.20
C LEU A 13 -16.53 -17.13 -1.67
N VAL A 14 -16.03 -18.33 -1.35
CA VAL A 14 -16.85 -19.40 -0.77
C VAL A 14 -16.69 -19.41 0.75
N GLY A 15 -17.80 -19.44 1.51
CA GLY A 15 -17.80 -19.65 2.96
C GLY A 15 -17.24 -18.52 3.83
N ARG A 16 -16.86 -17.37 3.25
CA ARG A 16 -16.22 -16.24 3.98
C ARG A 16 -17.09 -14.98 4.07
N GLN A 17 -18.40 -15.13 3.99
CA GLN A 17 -19.31 -13.98 3.97
C GLN A 17 -19.18 -13.11 5.22
N ALA A 18 -19.07 -13.71 6.42
CA ALA A 18 -18.91 -12.94 7.66
C ALA A 18 -17.63 -12.09 7.69
N ALA A 19 -16.51 -12.64 7.21
CA ALA A 19 -15.24 -11.92 7.11
C ALA A 19 -15.34 -10.75 6.11
N TRP A 20 -15.96 -11.00 4.96
CA TRP A 20 -16.25 -9.97 3.97
C TRP A 20 -17.13 -8.84 4.54
N GLU A 21 -18.24 -9.17 5.21
CA GLU A 21 -19.12 -8.16 5.79
C GLU A 21 -18.41 -7.28 6.83
N SER A 22 -17.54 -7.87 7.65
CA SER A 22 -16.72 -7.12 8.62
C SER A 22 -15.78 -6.12 7.92
N ILE A 23 -15.07 -6.56 6.88
CA ILE A 23 -14.17 -5.70 6.09
C ILE A 23 -14.97 -4.61 5.35
N ARG A 24 -16.13 -4.96 4.77
CA ARG A 24 -17.00 -4.02 4.07
C ARG A 24 -17.55 -2.95 5.01
N ALA A 25 -17.94 -3.31 6.23
CA ALA A 25 -18.36 -2.34 7.25
C ALA A 25 -17.22 -1.39 7.62
N ALA A 26 -16.01 -1.93 7.86
CA ALA A 26 -14.82 -1.12 8.12
C ALA A 26 -14.48 -0.17 6.94
N PHE A 27 -14.60 -0.64 5.69
CA PHE A 27 -14.42 0.20 4.52
C PHE A 27 -15.46 1.32 4.42
N THR A 28 -16.72 1.03 4.74
CA THR A 28 -17.79 2.04 4.74
C THR A 28 -17.49 3.15 5.75
N ASP A 29 -17.01 2.79 6.95
CA ASP A 29 -16.56 3.76 7.94
C ASP A 29 -15.33 4.56 7.48
N ALA A 30 -14.41 3.91 6.78
CA ALA A 30 -13.21 4.55 6.22
C ALA A 30 -13.51 5.53 5.09
N ALA A 31 -14.48 5.20 4.23
CA ALA A 31 -14.98 6.12 3.22
C ALA A 31 -15.62 7.38 3.86
N GLY A 32 -16.11 7.29 5.10
CA GLY A 32 -16.56 8.41 5.91
C GLY A 32 -15.44 9.21 6.59
N GLY A 33 -14.16 8.98 6.25
CA GLY A 33 -13.01 9.71 6.77
C GLY A 33 -12.43 9.17 8.09
N ARG A 34 -12.88 8.00 8.57
CA ARG A 34 -12.33 7.39 9.79
C ARG A 34 -11.24 6.37 9.46
N LEU A 35 -10.05 6.49 10.04
CA LEU A 35 -9.05 5.43 9.91
C LEU A 35 -9.59 4.13 10.54
N ARG A 36 -9.53 3.03 9.79
CA ARG A 36 -9.88 1.68 10.27
C ARG A 36 -8.73 0.73 10.00
N VAL A 37 -8.53 -0.19 10.92
CA VAL A 37 -7.55 -1.28 10.82
C VAL A 37 -8.31 -2.58 11.07
N ALA A 38 -8.08 -3.57 10.22
CA ALA A 38 -8.61 -4.91 10.37
C ALA A 38 -7.45 -5.91 10.30
N LEU A 39 -7.45 -6.89 11.19
CA LEU A 39 -6.45 -7.95 11.23
C LEU A 39 -7.10 -9.27 10.77
N CYS A 40 -6.55 -9.88 9.73
CA CYS A 40 -7.00 -11.19 9.25
C CYS A 40 -6.21 -12.29 9.96
N VAL A 41 -6.82 -12.93 10.96
CA VAL A 41 -6.21 -14.02 11.73
C VAL A 41 -6.83 -15.36 11.33
N GLY A 42 -6.01 -16.40 11.25
CA GLY A 42 -6.47 -17.76 11.01
C GLY A 42 -5.29 -18.68 10.71
N ASP A 43 -5.56 -19.98 10.63
CA ASP A 43 -4.53 -21.00 10.45
C ASP A 43 -3.76 -20.83 9.12
N PRO A 44 -2.50 -21.30 9.03
CA PRO A 44 -1.80 -21.45 7.77
C PRO A 44 -2.65 -22.22 6.75
N GLY A 45 -2.66 -21.78 5.48
CA GLY A 45 -3.43 -22.45 4.42
C GLY A 45 -4.96 -22.24 4.46
N ILE A 46 -5.51 -21.55 5.44
CA ILE A 46 -6.98 -21.35 5.57
C ILE A 46 -7.57 -20.44 4.47
N GLY A 47 -6.71 -19.82 3.63
CA GLY A 47 -7.13 -18.96 2.52
C GLY A 47 -7.18 -17.45 2.84
N LYS A 48 -6.34 -16.96 3.77
CA LYS A 48 -6.24 -15.53 4.11
C LYS A 48 -5.84 -14.68 2.89
N SER A 49 -4.79 -15.08 2.16
CA SER A 49 -4.33 -14.38 0.96
C SER A 49 -5.39 -14.37 -0.14
N HIS A 50 -6.15 -15.46 -0.31
CA HIS A 50 -7.29 -15.49 -1.24
C HIS A 50 -8.39 -14.50 -0.83
N LEU A 51 -8.73 -14.45 0.46
CA LEU A 51 -9.68 -13.46 0.98
C LEU A 51 -9.20 -12.02 0.72
N LEU A 52 -7.91 -11.72 0.98
CA LEU A 52 -7.33 -10.41 0.74
C LEU A 52 -7.35 -10.02 -0.74
N ALA A 53 -7.09 -10.98 -1.66
CA ALA A 53 -7.19 -10.76 -3.10
C ALA A 53 -8.62 -10.43 -3.54
N VAL A 54 -9.63 -11.14 -3.02
CA VAL A 54 -11.05 -10.84 -3.26
C VAL A 54 -11.42 -9.45 -2.73
N VAL A 55 -10.98 -9.13 -1.53
CA VAL A 55 -11.23 -7.82 -0.91
C VAL A 55 -10.62 -6.70 -1.74
N ALA A 56 -9.37 -6.86 -2.18
CA ALA A 56 -8.68 -5.89 -3.03
C ALA A 56 -9.50 -5.58 -4.30
N ASP A 57 -9.91 -6.62 -5.02
CA ASP A 57 -10.66 -6.48 -6.26
C ASP A 57 -12.05 -5.82 -6.05
N ARG A 58 -12.79 -6.28 -5.04
CA ARG A 58 -14.12 -5.73 -4.73
C ARG A 58 -14.06 -4.27 -4.30
N LEU A 59 -13.08 -3.90 -3.47
CA LEU A 59 -12.94 -2.51 -3.01
C LEU A 59 -12.41 -1.60 -4.11
N ALA A 60 -11.51 -2.07 -4.96
CA ALA A 60 -11.09 -1.34 -6.16
C ALA A 60 -12.27 -1.09 -7.10
N SER A 61 -13.11 -2.10 -7.33
CA SER A 61 -14.35 -1.97 -8.11
C SER A 61 -15.36 -1.00 -7.49
N ALA A 62 -15.30 -0.79 -6.18
CA ALA A 62 -16.10 0.20 -5.45
C ALA A 62 -15.47 1.62 -5.45
N GLY A 63 -14.39 1.84 -6.21
CA GLY A 63 -13.74 3.15 -6.35
C GLY A 63 -12.60 3.41 -5.34
N ALA A 64 -12.24 2.43 -4.52
CA ALA A 64 -11.10 2.57 -3.62
C ALA A 64 -9.77 2.52 -4.38
N ARG A 65 -8.78 3.25 -3.89
CA ARG A 65 -7.38 3.04 -4.24
C ARG A 65 -6.83 1.93 -3.34
N VAL A 66 -6.44 0.81 -3.94
CA VAL A 66 -5.92 -0.34 -3.20
C VAL A 66 -4.41 -0.46 -3.39
N LEU A 67 -3.67 -0.41 -2.29
CA LEU A 67 -2.24 -0.64 -2.20
C LEU A 67 -2.04 -2.01 -1.55
N GLN A 68 -1.23 -2.87 -2.15
CA GLN A 68 -1.02 -4.23 -1.65
C GLN A 68 0.47 -4.58 -1.63
N GLY A 69 0.92 -5.14 -0.50
CA GLY A 69 2.25 -5.73 -0.34
C GLY A 69 2.21 -6.93 0.61
N GLY A 70 3.34 -7.60 0.76
CA GLY A 70 3.45 -8.90 1.44
C GLY A 70 3.33 -10.09 0.48
N ALA A 71 3.69 -9.90 -0.80
CA ALA A 71 3.57 -10.94 -1.82
C ALA A 71 4.92 -11.61 -2.18
N SER A 72 6.04 -11.12 -1.64
CA SER A 72 7.36 -11.67 -1.93
C SER A 72 7.80 -12.72 -0.91
N GLU A 73 8.15 -13.90 -1.40
CA GLU A 73 8.77 -14.98 -0.65
C GLU A 73 10.31 -14.85 -0.61
N VAL A 74 10.84 -13.68 -0.24
CA VAL A 74 12.30 -13.51 -0.14
C VAL A 74 12.73 -13.69 1.30
N GLU A 75 13.71 -14.55 1.55
CA GLU A 75 14.27 -14.72 2.89
C GLU A 75 15.03 -13.46 3.33
N SER A 76 14.98 -13.12 4.62
CA SER A 76 15.71 -11.99 5.24
C SER A 76 15.29 -10.59 4.77
N MET A 77 13.98 -10.33 4.67
CA MET A 77 13.47 -9.00 4.30
C MET A 77 13.46 -8.02 5.49
N PRO A 78 13.60 -6.70 5.25
CA PRO A 78 13.37 -5.73 6.30
C PRO A 78 11.91 -5.81 6.79
N PRO A 79 11.63 -5.61 8.10
CA PRO A 79 10.28 -5.76 8.69
C PRO A 79 9.18 -4.88 8.08
N TYR A 80 9.55 -3.84 7.33
CA TYR A 80 8.64 -2.90 6.69
C TYR A 80 8.52 -3.11 5.18
N LEU A 81 9.04 -4.22 4.64
CA LEU A 81 8.96 -4.49 3.21
C LEU A 81 7.53 -4.58 2.66
N PRO A 82 6.53 -5.19 3.34
CA PRO A 82 5.16 -5.16 2.82
C PRO A 82 4.65 -3.74 2.53
N PHE A 83 5.09 -2.75 3.32
CA PHE A 83 4.80 -1.34 3.02
C PHE A 83 5.54 -0.86 1.78
N LEU A 84 6.82 -1.23 1.62
CA LEU A 84 7.61 -0.84 0.47
C LEU A 84 7.01 -1.33 -0.84
N GLU A 85 6.57 -2.58 -0.86
CA GLU A 85 5.88 -3.22 -1.99
C GLU A 85 4.56 -2.52 -2.29
N ALA A 86 3.76 -2.26 -1.25
CA ALA A 86 2.46 -1.63 -1.41
C ALA A 86 2.55 -0.21 -1.97
N LEU A 87 3.56 0.57 -1.57
CA LEU A 87 3.71 1.98 -1.95
C LEU A 87 4.52 2.17 -3.23
N GLY A 88 5.47 1.28 -3.50
CA GLY A 88 6.45 1.40 -4.58
C GLY A 88 5.83 1.67 -5.96
N PRO A 89 4.88 0.85 -6.45
CA PRO A 89 4.24 1.05 -7.74
C PRO A 89 3.60 2.45 -7.86
N TRP A 90 2.94 2.92 -6.80
CA TRP A 90 2.25 4.20 -6.79
C TRP A 90 3.21 5.38 -6.81
N ILE A 91 4.28 5.30 -6.02
CA ILE A 91 5.33 6.31 -5.97
C ILE A 91 6.07 6.41 -7.31
N ARG A 92 6.34 5.27 -7.96
CA ARG A 92 7.03 5.22 -9.25
C ARG A 92 6.17 5.75 -10.40
N GLN A 93 4.88 5.43 -10.40
CA GLN A 93 3.94 5.85 -11.45
C GLN A 93 3.47 7.30 -11.31
N ALA A 94 3.39 7.83 -10.08
CA ALA A 94 2.96 9.21 -9.84
C ALA A 94 3.96 10.22 -10.45
N PRO A 95 3.51 11.31 -11.09
CA PRO A 95 4.40 12.38 -11.54
C PRO A 95 5.28 12.91 -10.39
N ILE A 96 6.57 13.11 -10.62
CA ILE A 96 7.50 13.47 -9.53
C ILE A 96 7.11 14.78 -8.82
N LYS A 97 6.58 15.76 -9.57
CA LYS A 97 6.04 17.01 -9.00
C LYS A 97 4.90 16.77 -8.01
N GLN A 98 4.06 15.76 -8.27
CA GLN A 98 2.98 15.38 -7.37
C GLN A 98 3.54 14.72 -6.11
N VAL A 99 4.51 13.81 -6.24
CA VAL A 99 5.16 13.20 -5.07
C VAL A 99 5.79 14.28 -4.18
N VAL A 100 6.53 15.23 -4.77
CA VAL A 100 7.10 16.36 -4.02
C VAL A 100 6.03 17.22 -3.37
N SER A 101 4.90 17.48 -4.04
CA SER A 101 3.77 18.19 -3.45
C SER A 101 3.13 17.44 -2.28
N ASP A 102 3.06 16.11 -2.36
CA ASP A 102 2.37 15.27 -1.38
C ASP A 102 3.18 15.08 -0.10
N VAL A 103 4.51 15.02 -0.19
CA VAL A 103 5.38 14.75 0.97
C VAL A 103 6.36 15.87 1.32
N GLY A 104 6.46 16.92 0.50
CA GLY A 104 7.39 18.03 0.70
C GLY A 104 8.85 17.56 0.77
N SER A 105 9.57 18.01 1.79
CA SER A 105 10.95 17.57 2.07
C SER A 105 11.06 16.07 2.35
N GLY A 106 9.94 15.39 2.67
CA GLY A 106 9.86 13.95 2.79
C GLY A 106 10.19 13.21 1.48
N ALA A 107 10.15 13.87 0.32
CA ALA A 107 10.51 13.25 -0.96
C ALA A 107 11.98 12.77 -0.98
N LEU A 108 12.88 13.51 -0.34
CA LEU A 108 14.28 13.12 -0.16
C LEU A 108 14.43 11.94 0.80
N VAL A 109 13.54 11.83 1.79
CA VAL A 109 13.56 10.70 2.73
C VAL A 109 13.12 9.43 2.02
N LEU A 110 12.13 9.52 1.12
CA LEU A 110 11.66 8.36 0.35
C LEU A 110 12.73 7.78 -0.59
N THR A 111 13.75 8.55 -1.01
CA THR A 111 14.84 8.00 -1.85
C THR A 111 15.69 6.97 -1.11
N THR A 112 15.69 6.99 0.22
CA THR A 112 16.41 6.00 1.05
C THR A 112 15.87 4.58 0.90
N VAL A 113 14.58 4.46 0.57
CA VAL A 113 13.89 3.17 0.37
C VAL A 113 13.47 2.95 -1.09
N TYR A 114 13.43 4.00 -1.90
CA TYR A 114 13.18 3.95 -3.35
C TYR A 114 14.30 4.68 -4.10
N PRO A 115 15.48 4.06 -4.28
CA PRO A 115 16.64 4.72 -4.87
C PRO A 115 16.39 5.30 -6.28
N ASP A 116 15.48 4.68 -7.04
CA ASP A 116 15.02 5.11 -8.35
C ASP A 116 14.31 6.48 -8.36
N LEU A 117 13.86 6.98 -7.20
CA LEU A 117 13.37 8.35 -7.06
C LEU A 117 14.47 9.39 -7.19
N THR A 118 15.71 9.07 -6.84
CA THR A 118 16.84 10.00 -6.84
C THR A 118 17.04 10.63 -8.22
N ALA A 119 17.03 9.81 -9.28
CA ALA A 119 17.18 10.27 -10.66
C ALA A 119 16.03 11.19 -11.11
N ARG A 120 14.84 11.04 -10.52
CA ARG A 120 13.63 11.78 -10.89
C ARG A 120 13.57 13.16 -10.23
N LEU A 121 14.18 13.31 -9.04
CA LEU A 121 14.16 14.56 -8.28
C LEU A 121 15.06 15.65 -8.86
N ARG A 122 16.01 15.29 -9.74
CA ARG A 122 16.94 16.19 -10.49
C ARG A 122 17.84 17.11 -9.66
N ASP A 123 17.54 17.33 -8.38
CA ASP A 123 18.29 18.18 -7.48
C ASP A 123 18.47 17.43 -6.14
N PRO A 124 19.54 16.64 -6.00
CA PRO A 124 19.77 15.86 -4.79
C PRO A 124 20.28 16.80 -3.69
N VAL A 125 19.37 17.46 -2.99
CA VAL A 125 19.71 18.03 -1.68
C VAL A 125 20.08 16.86 -0.79
N THR A 126 21.35 16.81 -0.40
CA THR A 126 21.84 15.76 0.51
C THR A 126 21.12 15.93 1.84
N SER A 127 20.37 14.93 2.27
CA SER A 127 19.83 14.94 3.63
C SER A 127 21.00 14.75 4.60
N PRO A 128 21.11 15.55 5.67
CA PRO A 128 22.15 15.36 6.68
C PRO A 128 22.05 13.94 7.26
N ALA A 129 23.20 13.33 7.54
CA ALA A 129 23.25 12.02 8.18
C ALA A 129 22.60 12.11 9.57
N LEU A 130 21.44 11.46 9.73
CA LEU A 130 20.71 11.41 10.99
C LEU A 130 21.04 10.11 11.74
N PRO A 131 20.96 10.12 13.09
CA PRO A 131 20.95 8.89 13.86
C PRO A 131 19.84 7.93 13.38
N PRO A 132 20.03 6.61 13.44
CA PRO A 132 19.10 5.63 12.87
C PRO A 132 17.65 5.80 13.34
N ALA A 133 17.44 6.10 14.63
CA ALA A 133 16.10 6.32 15.19
C ALA A 133 15.38 7.54 14.57
N GLN A 134 16.12 8.63 14.33
CA GLN A 134 15.57 9.85 13.73
C GLN A 134 15.31 9.66 12.22
N ALA A 135 16.21 8.98 11.52
CA ALA A 135 16.01 8.62 10.11
C ALA A 135 14.73 7.78 9.94
N ARG A 136 14.52 6.79 10.82
CA ARG A 136 13.31 5.95 10.83
C ARG A 136 12.04 6.76 11.08
N LEU A 137 12.06 7.69 12.04
CA LEU A 137 10.90 8.56 12.30
C LEU A 137 10.55 9.43 11.08
N ARG A 138 11.57 10.04 10.44
CA ARG A 138 11.38 10.82 9.22
C ARG A 138 10.79 9.99 8.09
N LEU A 139 11.22 8.73 7.95
CA LEU A 139 10.67 7.82 6.96
C LEU A 139 9.19 7.52 7.24
N PHE A 140 8.83 7.21 8.48
CA PHE A 140 7.44 6.98 8.87
C PHE A 140 6.56 8.22 8.64
N GLU A 141 7.07 9.41 8.94
CA GLU A 141 6.35 10.65 8.63
C GLU A 141 6.18 10.87 7.13
N ALA A 142 7.19 10.61 6.31
CA ALA A 142 7.12 10.76 4.86
C ALA A 142 6.10 9.79 4.26
N VAL A 143 6.13 8.53 4.69
CA VAL A 143 5.15 7.51 4.31
C VAL A 143 3.75 7.89 4.76
N GLY A 144 3.58 8.34 6.01
CA GLY A 144 2.30 8.79 6.55
C GLY A 144 1.72 9.97 5.79
N ARG A 145 2.54 10.97 5.44
CA ARG A 145 2.12 12.10 4.58
C ARG A 145 1.69 11.63 3.20
N TYR A 146 2.43 10.70 2.60
CA TYR A 146 2.08 10.16 1.29
C TYR A 146 0.73 9.43 1.33
N LEU A 147 0.54 8.53 2.31
CA LEU A 147 -0.73 7.83 2.52
C LEU A 147 -1.90 8.81 2.74
N ALA A 148 -1.69 9.85 3.56
CA ALA A 148 -2.70 10.88 3.79
C ALA A 148 -3.06 11.64 2.50
N ALA A 149 -2.05 11.99 1.68
CA ALA A 149 -2.28 12.66 0.40
C ALA A 149 -3.02 11.77 -0.61
N LEU A 150 -2.80 10.45 -0.58
CA LEU A 150 -3.57 9.50 -1.39
C LEU A 150 -5.03 9.40 -0.89
N ALA A 151 -5.21 9.25 0.43
CA ALA A 151 -6.53 9.14 1.07
C ALA A 151 -7.39 10.40 0.93
N ALA A 152 -6.76 11.59 0.83
CA ALA A 152 -7.47 12.85 0.63
C ALA A 152 -8.15 12.96 -0.76
N ARG A 153 -7.75 12.13 -1.73
CA ARG A 153 -8.27 12.17 -3.10
C ARG A 153 -9.41 11.19 -3.35
N GLN A 154 -9.34 10.02 -2.72
CA GLN A 154 -10.33 8.95 -2.80
C GLN A 154 -10.10 7.95 -1.66
N PRO A 155 -11.09 7.09 -1.31
CA PRO A 155 -10.90 6.07 -0.28
C PRO A 155 -9.65 5.23 -0.53
N LEU A 156 -8.81 5.07 0.49
CA LEU A 156 -7.54 4.35 0.42
C LEU A 156 -7.62 3.07 1.25
N VAL A 157 -7.21 1.95 0.66
CA VAL A 157 -7.08 0.65 1.33
C VAL A 157 -5.63 0.20 1.20
N LEU A 158 -4.98 -0.03 2.34
CA LEU A 158 -3.65 -0.62 2.40
C LEU A 158 -3.77 -2.05 2.90
N ILE A 159 -3.42 -3.02 2.06
CA ILE A 159 -3.39 -4.44 2.36
C ILE A 159 -1.93 -4.85 2.55
N LEU A 160 -1.65 -5.44 3.71
CA LEU A 160 -0.36 -5.99 4.04
C LEU A 160 -0.60 -7.45 4.39
N ASP A 161 -0.12 -8.35 3.53
CA ASP A 161 -0.14 -9.79 3.78
C ASP A 161 1.18 -10.23 4.44
N ASP A 162 1.18 -11.43 5.01
CA ASP A 162 2.35 -12.09 5.63
C ASP A 162 3.11 -11.22 6.65
N LEU A 163 2.36 -10.59 7.55
CA LEU A 163 2.92 -9.93 8.73
C LEU A 163 3.20 -10.99 9.81
N GLN A 164 4.43 -11.50 9.85
CA GLN A 164 4.92 -12.46 10.85
C GLN A 164 5.40 -11.78 12.14
#